data_AF-A0A9D0P0N3-F1
#
_entry.id   AF-A0A9D0P0N3-F1
#
_cell.length_a   1.000
_cell.length_b   1.000
_cell.length_c   1.000
_cell.angle_alpha   90.00
_cell.angle_beta   90.00
_cell.angle_gamma   90.00
#
_symmetry.space_group_name_H-M   'P 1'
#
loop_
_entity.id
_entity.type
_entity.pdbx_description
1 polymer ?
#
loop_
_entity_poly.entity_id
_entity_poly.type
_entity_poly.pdbx_seq_one_letter_code
_entity_poly.pdbx_strand_id
1 'polypeptide(L)'
;MTKDADCPGTPPKALITALRLLLRPLVKLMLNNRITYPYLINLLKEVFVEVAKADFKVEGKRQSDSRITLLTGVHRKDVRRFRLQGNAGEDAPGSIGLGGQLVSRWCADANYQDDNGHPSPLPRLPQDNGEPSFDSLVESVSKDIRSRAVLDEWLRLGVVHISEDDVVWLNTEAFVPEKGFEEKAYYLGKNLHDHIAACANNLEGKNAPMMER
;
A
#
# COMPACT_ATOMS: atom_id res chain seq x y z
N MET A 1 39.31 18.10 -6.59
CA MET A 1 38.31 17.03 -6.79
C MET A 1 36.98 17.51 -6.24
N THR A 2 35.93 17.33 -7.02
CA THR A 2 34.75 18.19 -7.17
C THR A 2 33.91 18.40 -5.90
N LYS A 3 33.73 19.67 -5.52
CA LYS A 3 32.66 20.16 -4.66
C LYS A 3 31.34 19.91 -5.39
N ASP A 4 30.56 18.93 -4.95
CA ASP A 4 29.13 18.85 -5.24
C ASP A 4 28.49 20.10 -4.60
N ALA A 5 28.33 21.16 -5.39
CA ALA A 5 27.53 22.30 -5.01
C ALA A 5 26.06 21.84 -4.97
N ASP A 6 25.50 21.77 -3.78
CA ASP A 6 24.09 21.46 -3.55
C ASP A 6 23.24 22.48 -4.33
N CYS A 7 22.54 22.02 -5.38
CA CYS A 7 21.70 22.88 -6.20
C CYS A 7 20.47 23.28 -5.37
N PRO A 8 20.21 24.59 -5.13
CA PRO A 8 19.12 25.02 -4.29
C PRO A 8 17.78 24.52 -4.85
N GLY A 9 17.11 23.66 -4.08
CA GLY A 9 15.83 23.04 -4.45
C GLY A 9 15.86 21.50 -4.55
N THR A 10 17.03 20.87 -4.47
CA THR A 10 17.14 19.40 -4.44
C THR A 10 17.24 18.92 -2.98
N PRO A 11 16.51 17.88 -2.56
CA PRO A 11 16.65 17.36 -1.20
C PRO A 11 18.07 16.81 -0.96
N PRO A 12 18.65 16.99 0.25
CA PRO A 12 20.01 16.53 0.54
C PRO A 12 20.16 15.02 0.30
N LYS A 13 21.20 14.61 -0.44
CA LYS A 13 21.46 13.20 -0.79
C LYS A 13 21.51 12.27 0.44
N ALA A 14 22.05 12.78 1.55
CA ALA A 14 22.11 12.04 2.82
C ALA A 14 20.72 11.74 3.37
N LEU A 15 19.80 12.71 3.32
CA LEU A 15 18.42 12.53 3.77
C LEU A 15 17.66 11.53 2.89
N ILE A 16 17.84 11.60 1.56
CA ILE A 16 17.24 10.62 0.62
C ILE A 16 17.74 9.20 0.93
N THR A 17 19.02 9.05 1.28
CA THR A 17 19.62 7.76 1.61
C THR A 17 19.05 7.20 2.92
N ALA A 18 18.95 8.03 3.96
CA ALA A 18 18.31 7.67 5.22
C ALA A 18 16.84 7.27 5.03
N LEU A 19 16.09 8.05 4.25
CA LEU A 19 14.68 7.75 3.94
C LEU A 19 14.53 6.38 3.26
N ARG A 20 15.43 6.04 2.31
CA ARG A 20 15.41 4.73 1.65
C ARG A 20 15.66 3.58 2.63
N LEU A 21 16.57 3.78 3.60
CA LEU A 21 16.84 2.80 4.65
C LEU A 21 15.63 2.56 5.54
N LEU A 22 14.90 3.63 5.91
CA LEU A 22 13.68 3.54 6.73
C LEU A 22 12.51 2.94 5.96
N LEU A 23 12.32 3.33 4.69
CA LEU A 23 11.19 2.86 3.88
C LEU A 23 11.30 1.38 3.50
N ARG A 24 12.51 0.83 3.30
CA ARG A 24 12.66 -0.56 2.86
C ARG A 24 11.99 -1.60 3.79
N PRO A 25 12.23 -1.62 5.11
CA PRO A 25 11.53 -2.55 6.01
C PRO A 25 10.03 -2.26 6.11
N LEU A 26 9.61 -0.99 6.06
CA LEU A 26 8.20 -0.61 6.06
C LEU A 26 7.46 -1.12 4.82
N VAL A 27 8.04 -0.93 3.63
CA VAL A 27 7.48 -1.44 2.37
C VAL A 27 7.43 -2.97 2.38
N LYS A 28 8.43 -3.65 2.94
CA LYS A 28 8.38 -5.11 3.10
C LYS A 28 7.21 -5.54 3.99
N LEU A 29 7.00 -4.87 5.12
CA LEU A 29 5.85 -5.12 6.00
C LEU A 29 4.53 -4.86 5.27
N MET A 30 4.43 -3.77 4.52
CA MET A 30 3.26 -3.41 3.73
C MET A 30 2.92 -4.50 2.70
N LEU A 31 3.90 -4.97 1.94
CA LEU A 31 3.70 -6.04 0.94
C LEU A 31 3.25 -7.35 1.60
N ASN A 32 3.81 -7.70 2.76
CA ASN A 32 3.34 -8.85 3.53
C ASN A 32 1.89 -8.71 4.02
N ASN A 33 1.41 -7.49 4.20
CA ASN A 33 0.05 -7.18 4.63
C ASN A 33 -0.85 -6.67 3.49
N ARG A 34 -0.50 -6.98 2.23
CA ARG A 34 -1.29 -6.63 1.02
C ARG A 34 -1.52 -5.13 0.82
N ILE A 35 -0.73 -4.28 1.49
CA ILE A 35 -0.71 -2.83 1.26
C ILE A 35 0.11 -2.58 0.00
N THR A 36 -0.58 -2.17 -1.06
CA THR A 36 0.00 -1.96 -2.39
C THR A 36 0.56 -0.55 -2.55
N TYR A 37 1.38 -0.33 -3.58
CA TYR A 37 1.91 1.00 -3.90
C TYR A 37 0.80 2.05 -4.12
N PRO A 38 -0.29 1.81 -4.87
CA PRO A 38 -1.37 2.78 -4.99
C PRO A 38 -2.04 3.12 -3.65
N TYR A 39 -2.22 2.13 -2.77
CA TYR A 39 -2.75 2.36 -1.43
C TYR A 39 -1.82 3.27 -0.63
N LEU A 40 -0.53 2.92 -0.59
CA LEU A 40 0.49 3.71 0.11
C LEU A 40 0.56 5.14 -0.42
N ILE A 41 0.54 5.34 -1.74
CA ILE A 41 0.58 6.67 -2.33
C ILE A 41 -0.65 7.50 -1.94
N ASN A 42 -1.85 6.90 -1.89
CA ASN A 42 -3.02 7.64 -1.42
C ASN A 42 -2.90 8.04 0.06
N LEU A 43 -2.46 7.11 0.92
CA LEU A 43 -2.21 7.39 2.34
C LEU A 43 -1.14 8.49 2.51
N LEU A 44 -0.04 8.40 1.78
CA LEU A 44 1.02 9.42 1.82
C LEU A 44 0.49 10.78 1.35
N LYS A 45 -0.27 10.86 0.26
CA LYS A 45 -0.85 12.13 -0.20
C LYS A 45 -1.71 12.78 0.90
N GLU A 46 -2.48 12.00 1.63
CA GLU A 46 -3.28 12.48 2.76
C GLU A 46 -2.39 13.05 3.86
N VAL A 47 -1.40 12.27 4.34
CA VAL A 47 -0.45 12.70 5.38
C VAL A 47 0.32 13.96 4.95
N PHE A 48 0.76 14.05 3.69
CA PHE A 48 1.42 15.25 3.16
C PHE A 48 0.51 16.48 3.21
N VAL A 49 -0.77 16.33 2.87
CA VAL A 49 -1.75 17.42 2.91
C VAL A 49 -2.05 17.82 4.36
N GLU A 50 -2.14 16.86 5.28
CA GLU A 50 -2.34 17.08 6.71
C GLU A 50 -1.18 17.88 7.32
N VAL A 51 0.06 17.40 7.17
CA VAL A 51 1.28 18.05 7.68
C VAL A 51 1.45 19.45 7.07
N ALA A 52 1.24 19.60 5.76
CA ALA A 52 1.29 20.91 5.10
C ALA A 52 0.26 21.90 5.66
N LYS A 53 -0.92 21.41 6.04
CA LYS A 53 -2.00 22.22 6.63
C LYS A 53 -1.72 22.55 8.09
N ALA A 54 -1.18 21.62 8.87
CA ALA A 54 -0.96 21.73 10.30
C ALA A 54 0.30 22.56 10.62
N ASP A 55 1.44 22.19 10.03
CA ASP A 55 2.77 22.58 10.51
C ASP A 55 3.44 23.64 9.63
N PHE A 56 3.05 23.73 8.36
CA PHE A 56 3.63 24.70 7.41
C PHE A 56 2.73 25.92 7.18
N LYS A 57 2.02 26.37 8.24
CA LYS A 57 1.18 27.57 8.20
C LYS A 57 2.01 28.84 8.01
N VAL A 58 1.37 29.89 7.49
CA VAL A 58 1.96 31.23 7.42
C VAL A 58 1.15 32.08 8.38
N GLU A 59 1.82 32.79 9.29
CA GLU A 59 1.15 33.64 10.27
C GLU A 59 0.17 34.61 9.59
N GLY A 60 -1.03 34.71 10.17
CA GLY A 60 -2.10 35.57 9.68
C GLY A 60 -2.76 35.15 8.35
N LYS A 61 -2.37 34.01 7.73
CA LYS A 61 -2.95 33.56 6.44
C LYS A 61 -3.52 32.14 6.52
N ARG A 62 -4.77 31.99 6.04
CA ARG A 62 -5.36 30.66 5.82
C ARG A 62 -4.58 29.94 4.72
N GLN A 63 -4.27 28.66 4.95
CA GLN A 63 -3.68 27.79 3.93
C GLN A 63 -4.69 27.56 2.80
N SER A 64 -4.40 28.05 1.59
CA SER A 64 -5.21 27.79 0.40
C SER A 64 -4.84 26.45 -0.24
N ASP A 65 -5.77 25.84 -0.97
CA ASP A 65 -5.51 24.56 -1.68
C ASP A 65 -4.35 24.70 -2.68
N SER A 66 -4.23 25.87 -3.30
CA SER A 66 -3.14 26.16 -4.25
C SER A 66 -1.77 26.16 -3.56
N ARG A 67 -1.68 26.70 -2.34
CA ARG A 67 -0.43 26.65 -1.58
C ARG A 67 -0.08 25.24 -1.14
N ILE A 68 -1.07 24.47 -0.68
CA ILE A 68 -0.85 23.07 -0.30
C ILE A 68 -0.40 22.26 -1.51
N THR A 69 -1.04 22.44 -2.67
CA THR A 69 -0.63 21.79 -3.93
C THR A 69 0.82 22.16 -4.29
N LEU A 70 1.18 23.44 -4.16
CA LEU A 70 2.54 23.92 -4.43
C LEU A 70 3.59 23.31 -3.46
N LEU A 71 3.27 23.21 -2.17
CA LEU A 71 4.19 22.71 -1.15
C LEU A 71 4.39 21.18 -1.23
N THR A 72 3.31 20.45 -1.50
CA THR A 72 3.30 18.98 -1.40
C THR A 72 3.46 18.28 -2.75
N GLY A 73 3.21 18.98 -3.87
CA GLY A 73 3.06 18.37 -5.19
C GLY A 73 1.79 17.54 -5.37
N VAL A 74 0.92 17.44 -4.35
CA VAL A 74 -0.34 16.69 -4.42
C VAL A 74 -1.35 17.45 -5.27
N HIS A 75 -1.98 16.75 -6.22
CA HIS A 75 -2.90 17.36 -7.16
C HIS A 75 -4.10 18.03 -6.46
N ARG A 76 -4.53 19.20 -6.96
CA ARG A 76 -5.61 20.02 -6.34
C ARG A 76 -6.91 19.25 -6.08
N LYS A 77 -7.25 18.28 -6.94
CA LYS A 77 -8.43 17.40 -6.75
C LYS A 77 -8.31 16.55 -5.47
N ASP A 78 -7.13 15.96 -5.24
CA ASP A 78 -6.85 15.15 -4.05
C ASP A 78 -6.83 16.04 -2.80
N VAL A 79 -6.18 17.21 -2.86
CA VAL A 79 -6.18 18.20 -1.75
C VAL A 79 -7.60 18.58 -1.33
N ARG A 80 -8.48 18.86 -2.30
CA ARG A 80 -9.89 19.18 -2.02
C ARG A 80 -10.62 17.99 -1.40
N ARG A 81 -10.42 16.78 -1.94
CA ARG A 81 -11.02 15.55 -1.42
C ARG A 81 -10.67 15.34 0.06
N PHE A 82 -9.38 15.37 0.39
CA PHE A 82 -8.92 15.18 1.78
C PHE A 82 -9.37 16.31 2.73
N ARG A 83 -9.56 17.53 2.22
CA ARG A 83 -10.12 18.63 3.02
C ARG A 83 -11.60 18.44 3.37
N LEU A 84 -12.37 17.84 2.48
CA LEU A 84 -13.80 17.58 2.67
C LEU A 84 -14.06 16.34 3.54
N GLN A 85 -13.18 15.35 3.47
CA GLN A 85 -13.26 14.11 4.25
C GLN A 85 -12.81 14.25 5.72
N GLY A 86 -12.22 15.40 6.10
CA GLY A 86 -11.50 15.67 7.35
C GLY A 86 -11.76 14.74 8.55
N ASN A 87 -10.68 14.13 9.07
CA ASN A 87 -10.60 13.27 10.28
C ASN A 87 -11.71 12.22 10.47
N ALA A 88 -12.57 11.98 9.49
CA ALA A 88 -13.41 10.80 9.48
C ALA A 88 -12.47 9.62 9.28
N GLY A 89 -12.20 8.92 10.38
CA GLY A 89 -11.47 7.67 10.36
C GLY A 89 -12.06 6.74 9.30
N GLU A 90 -11.15 6.13 8.55
CA GLU A 90 -11.33 4.89 7.82
C GLU A 90 -12.64 4.75 7.04
N ASP A 91 -12.79 5.56 6.00
CA ASP A 91 -13.56 5.13 4.83
C ASP A 91 -12.73 5.33 3.56
N ALA A 92 -12.00 4.28 3.20
CA ALA A 92 -11.48 4.13 1.85
C ALA A 92 -11.97 2.82 1.20
N PRO A 93 -13.19 2.77 0.64
CA PRO A 93 -13.46 1.88 -0.48
C PRO A 93 -13.09 2.63 -1.77
N GLY A 94 -12.00 2.22 -2.43
CA GLY A 94 -11.51 2.97 -3.61
C GLY A 94 -10.64 2.24 -4.62
N SER A 95 -10.54 0.92 -4.54
CA SER A 95 -10.40 -0.04 -5.64
C SER A 95 -10.09 -1.35 -4.96
N ILE A 96 -10.88 -2.39 -5.24
CA ILE A 96 -10.48 -3.73 -4.82
C ILE A 96 -9.11 -3.95 -5.49
N GLY A 97 -8.05 -4.18 -4.72
CA GLY A 97 -6.73 -4.46 -5.30
C GLY A 97 -6.82 -5.67 -6.23
N LEU A 98 -5.90 -5.82 -7.19
CA LEU A 98 -5.93 -6.93 -8.16
C LEU A 98 -6.26 -8.28 -7.51
N GLY A 99 -5.64 -8.59 -6.37
CA GLY A 99 -5.91 -9.82 -5.63
C GLY A 99 -7.38 -9.98 -5.21
N GLY A 100 -8.00 -8.94 -4.67
CA GLY A 100 -9.42 -9.01 -4.30
C GLY A 100 -10.35 -9.08 -5.51
N GLN A 101 -9.99 -8.46 -6.64
CA GLN A 101 -10.78 -8.56 -7.88
C GLN A 101 -10.74 -9.99 -8.42
N LEU A 102 -9.56 -10.63 -8.39
CA LEU A 102 -9.38 -12.02 -8.79
C LEU A 102 -10.15 -12.97 -7.88
N VAL A 103 -10.07 -12.79 -6.56
CA VAL A 103 -10.82 -13.62 -5.59
C VAL A 103 -12.32 -13.44 -5.79
N SER A 104 -12.79 -12.18 -5.90
CA SER A 104 -14.20 -11.88 -6.15
C SER A 104 -14.69 -12.55 -7.44
N ARG A 105 -13.88 -12.48 -8.51
CA ARG A 105 -14.23 -13.11 -9.78
C ARG A 105 -14.23 -14.64 -9.70
N TRP A 106 -13.21 -15.25 -9.09
CA TRP A 106 -13.17 -16.70 -8.89
C TRP A 106 -14.38 -17.18 -8.09
N CYS A 107 -14.80 -16.41 -7.09
CA CYS A 107 -15.95 -16.76 -6.25
C CYS A 107 -17.32 -16.47 -6.89
N ALA A 108 -17.43 -15.68 -7.96
CA ALA A 108 -18.71 -15.17 -8.45
C ALA A 108 -18.99 -15.41 -9.94
N ASP A 109 -17.97 -15.69 -10.75
CA ASP A 109 -18.12 -15.93 -12.19
C ASP A 109 -18.32 -17.43 -12.43
N ALA A 110 -19.43 -17.78 -13.08
CA ALA A 110 -19.88 -19.16 -13.27
C ALA A 110 -18.86 -20.05 -14.01
N ASN A 111 -17.95 -19.45 -14.79
CA ASN A 111 -16.87 -20.20 -15.45
C ASN A 111 -15.84 -20.77 -14.46
N TYR A 112 -15.77 -20.24 -13.24
CA TYR A 112 -14.83 -20.66 -12.20
C TYR A 112 -15.53 -21.27 -10.98
N GLN A 113 -16.82 -21.58 -11.09
CA GLN A 113 -17.61 -22.19 -10.01
C GLN A 113 -17.90 -23.67 -10.31
N ASP A 114 -18.21 -24.43 -9.25
CA ASP A 114 -18.73 -25.79 -9.36
C ASP A 114 -20.27 -25.76 -9.52
N ASP A 115 -20.88 -26.93 -9.70
CA ASP A 115 -22.34 -27.06 -9.82
C ASP A 115 -23.11 -26.55 -8.59
N ASN A 116 -22.42 -26.35 -7.45
CA ASN A 116 -22.98 -25.84 -6.21
C ASN A 116 -22.74 -24.33 -6.02
N GLY A 117 -22.08 -23.66 -6.97
CA GLY A 117 -21.77 -22.23 -6.89
C GLY A 117 -20.54 -21.89 -6.04
N HIS A 118 -19.73 -22.88 -5.64
CA HIS A 118 -18.47 -22.65 -4.94
C HIS A 118 -17.31 -22.49 -5.92
N PRO A 119 -16.22 -21.79 -5.53
CA PRO A 119 -15.04 -21.67 -6.39
C PRO A 119 -14.45 -23.04 -6.73
N SER A 120 -14.41 -23.39 -8.01
CA SER A 120 -13.79 -24.62 -8.52
C SER A 120 -12.26 -24.53 -8.51
N PRO A 121 -11.54 -25.63 -8.25
CA PRO A 121 -10.10 -25.67 -8.42
C PRO A 121 -9.72 -25.50 -9.90
N LEU A 122 -8.65 -24.76 -10.19
CA LEU A 122 -8.29 -24.38 -11.56
C LEU A 122 -6.93 -24.95 -11.97
N PRO A 123 -6.79 -25.51 -13.19
CA PRO A 123 -5.46 -25.82 -13.72
C PRO A 123 -4.64 -24.54 -13.89
N ARG A 124 -3.31 -24.63 -13.83
CA ARG A 124 -2.43 -23.45 -13.94
C ARG A 124 -2.53 -22.76 -15.30
N LEU A 125 -2.64 -23.57 -16.35
CA LEU A 125 -2.76 -23.15 -17.74
C LEU A 125 -4.04 -23.75 -18.33
N PRO A 126 -4.63 -23.13 -19.37
CA PRO A 126 -5.76 -23.71 -20.08
C PRO A 126 -5.34 -25.03 -20.73
N GLN A 127 -6.17 -26.08 -20.61
CA GLN A 127 -5.93 -27.35 -21.31
C GLN A 127 -6.36 -27.23 -22.77
N ASP A 128 -7.51 -26.60 -23.03
CA ASP A 128 -7.98 -26.20 -24.35
C ASP A 128 -8.33 -24.70 -24.44
N ASN A 129 -8.48 -24.19 -25.66
CA ASN A 129 -8.83 -22.79 -25.90
C ASN A 129 -10.21 -22.43 -25.30
N GLY A 130 -10.21 -21.50 -24.36
CA GLY A 130 -11.43 -21.00 -23.71
C GLY A 130 -11.83 -21.75 -22.45
N GLU A 131 -11.07 -22.78 -22.04
CA GLU A 131 -11.30 -23.45 -20.77
C GLU A 131 -10.80 -22.62 -19.57
N PRO A 132 -11.50 -22.69 -18.43
CA PRO A 132 -11.13 -21.97 -17.24
C PRO A 132 -9.81 -22.49 -16.66
N SER A 133 -8.90 -21.57 -16.37
CA SER A 133 -7.62 -21.83 -15.73
C SER A 133 -7.24 -20.64 -14.83
N PHE A 134 -6.23 -20.84 -13.98
CA PHE A 134 -5.68 -19.74 -13.19
C PHE A 134 -5.12 -18.64 -14.10
N ASP A 135 -4.51 -19.01 -15.22
CA ASP A 135 -4.01 -18.07 -16.22
C ASP A 135 -5.15 -17.25 -16.85
N SER A 136 -6.23 -17.90 -17.30
CA SER A 136 -7.38 -17.20 -17.89
C SER A 136 -8.09 -16.30 -16.87
N LEU A 137 -8.14 -16.69 -15.59
CA LEU A 137 -8.67 -15.87 -14.50
C LEU A 137 -7.84 -14.59 -14.34
N VAL A 138 -6.51 -14.69 -14.28
CA VAL A 138 -5.62 -13.52 -14.18
C VAL A 138 -5.77 -12.62 -15.39
N GLU A 139 -5.71 -13.20 -16.58
CA GLU A 139 -5.86 -12.49 -17.85
C GLU A 139 -7.20 -11.76 -18.00
N SER A 140 -8.26 -12.26 -17.36
CA SER A 140 -9.58 -11.65 -17.39
C SER A 140 -9.67 -10.35 -16.56
N VAL A 141 -8.72 -10.13 -15.65
CA VAL A 141 -8.67 -8.95 -14.76
C VAL A 141 -7.50 -8.03 -15.10
N SER A 142 -6.35 -8.57 -15.49
CA SER A 142 -5.17 -7.78 -15.86
C SER A 142 -4.39 -8.43 -17.00
N LYS A 143 -4.09 -7.64 -18.04
CA LYS A 143 -3.18 -8.03 -19.13
C LYS A 143 -1.72 -7.62 -18.87
N ASP A 144 -1.47 -6.82 -17.84
CA ASP A 144 -0.15 -6.27 -17.54
C ASP A 144 0.65 -7.15 -16.56
N ILE A 145 -0.02 -8.09 -15.87
CA ILE A 145 0.59 -8.92 -14.83
C ILE A 145 0.49 -10.38 -15.26
N ARG A 146 1.65 -11.06 -15.29
CA ARG A 146 1.70 -12.49 -15.64
C ARG A 146 1.08 -13.35 -14.54
N SER A 147 0.24 -14.31 -14.93
CA SER A 147 -0.38 -15.31 -14.06
C SER A 147 0.59 -15.96 -13.09
N ARG A 148 1.78 -16.37 -13.57
CA ARG A 148 2.83 -16.96 -12.73
C ARG A 148 3.24 -16.06 -11.56
N ALA A 149 3.37 -14.75 -11.78
CA ALA A 149 3.75 -13.83 -10.71
C ALA A 149 2.65 -13.70 -9.65
N VAL A 150 1.38 -13.75 -10.07
CA VAL A 150 0.24 -13.79 -9.16
C VAL A 150 0.22 -15.10 -8.37
N LEU A 151 0.42 -16.24 -9.05
CA LEU A 151 0.41 -17.57 -8.43
C LEU A 151 1.51 -17.70 -7.37
N ASP A 152 2.75 -17.31 -7.71
CA ASP A 152 3.89 -17.36 -6.78
C ASP A 152 3.60 -16.52 -5.53
N GLU A 153 3.00 -15.34 -5.70
CA GLU A 153 2.63 -14.48 -4.58
C GLU A 153 1.46 -15.02 -3.76
N TRP A 154 0.45 -15.60 -4.41
CA TRP A 154 -0.71 -16.18 -3.73
C TRP A 154 -0.36 -17.44 -2.95
N LEU A 155 0.59 -18.26 -3.44
CA LEU A 155 1.17 -19.37 -2.69
C LEU A 155 1.93 -18.86 -1.47
N ARG A 156 2.78 -17.84 -1.63
CA ARG A 156 3.52 -17.22 -0.52
C ARG A 156 2.61 -16.67 0.57
N LEU A 157 1.48 -16.08 0.17
CA LEU A 157 0.48 -15.49 1.07
C LEU A 157 -0.52 -16.53 1.62
N GLY A 158 -0.44 -17.80 1.20
CA GLY A 158 -1.39 -18.84 1.57
C GLY A 158 -2.81 -18.59 1.06
N VAL A 159 -3.00 -17.73 0.06
CA VAL A 159 -4.31 -17.49 -0.59
C VAL A 159 -4.73 -18.70 -1.43
N VAL A 160 -3.76 -19.42 -1.98
CA VAL A 160 -3.97 -20.69 -2.69
C VAL A 160 -2.98 -21.73 -2.22
N HIS A 161 -3.29 -22.99 -2.51
CA HIS A 161 -2.33 -24.09 -2.52
C HIS A 161 -2.40 -24.83 -3.86
N ILE A 162 -1.37 -25.63 -4.16
CA ILE A 162 -1.36 -26.53 -5.32
C ILE A 162 -1.49 -27.97 -4.80
N SER A 163 -2.42 -28.75 -5.35
CA SER A 163 -2.58 -30.17 -5.04
C SER A 163 -1.52 -31.03 -5.73
N GLU A 164 -1.46 -32.32 -5.40
CA GLU A 164 -0.54 -33.27 -6.05
C GLU A 164 -0.74 -33.37 -7.57
N ASP A 165 -1.96 -33.08 -8.05
CA ASP A 165 -2.35 -33.08 -9.47
C ASP A 165 -2.01 -31.76 -10.22
N ASP A 166 -1.19 -30.87 -9.64
CA ASP A 166 -0.82 -29.54 -10.18
C ASP A 166 -2.02 -28.60 -10.42
N VAL A 167 -3.07 -28.74 -9.60
CA VAL A 167 -4.29 -27.89 -9.65
C VAL A 167 -4.25 -26.85 -8.54
N VAL A 168 -4.65 -25.62 -8.85
CA VAL A 168 -4.66 -24.48 -7.92
C VAL A 168 -5.99 -24.42 -7.17
N TRP A 169 -5.93 -24.47 -5.85
CA TRP A 169 -7.09 -24.40 -4.96
C TRP A 169 -7.11 -23.08 -4.19
N LEU A 170 -8.27 -22.42 -4.16
CA LEU A 170 -8.48 -21.21 -3.36
C LEU A 170 -8.67 -21.58 -1.88
N ASN A 171 -7.85 -20.99 -1.01
CA ASN A 171 -8.01 -21.12 0.44
C ASN A 171 -9.06 -20.11 0.92
N THR A 172 -10.30 -20.56 1.07
CA THR A 172 -11.42 -19.72 1.54
C THR A 172 -11.25 -19.24 2.99
N GLU A 173 -10.44 -19.93 3.79
CA GLU A 173 -10.14 -19.56 5.19
C GLU A 173 -8.93 -18.62 5.34
N ALA A 174 -8.16 -18.35 4.28
CA ALA A 174 -6.92 -17.56 4.32
C ALA A 174 -7.10 -16.04 4.51
N PHE A 175 -8.31 -15.60 4.87
CA PHE A 175 -8.67 -14.20 5.09
C PHE A 175 -8.83 -13.83 6.57
N VAL A 176 -8.50 -14.74 7.50
CA VAL A 176 -8.57 -14.46 8.94
C VAL A 176 -7.23 -13.85 9.41
N PRO A 177 -7.22 -12.63 9.99
CA PRO A 177 -6.01 -12.05 10.57
C PRO A 177 -5.41 -12.94 11.68
N GLU A 178 -4.08 -13.06 11.75
CA GLU A 178 -3.42 -13.77 12.85
C GLU A 178 -3.80 -13.16 14.21
N LYS A 179 -4.12 -14.01 15.20
CA LYS A 179 -4.44 -13.57 16.56
C LYS A 179 -3.32 -12.68 17.12
N GLY A 180 -3.68 -11.48 17.58
CA GLY A 180 -2.76 -10.52 18.18
C GLY A 180 -2.00 -9.62 17.20
N PHE A 181 -2.30 -9.67 15.90
CA PHE A 181 -1.70 -8.75 14.92
C PHE A 181 -2.05 -7.29 15.18
N GLU A 182 -3.32 -6.99 15.49
CA GLU A 182 -3.80 -5.62 15.75
C GLU A 182 -3.05 -4.96 16.92
N GLU A 183 -2.84 -5.70 18.02
CA GLU A 183 -2.09 -5.22 19.17
C GLU A 183 -0.62 -4.95 18.80
N LYS A 184 0.02 -5.86 18.06
CA LYS A 184 1.41 -5.66 17.59
C LYS A 184 1.50 -4.45 16.65
N ALA A 185 0.54 -4.27 15.76
CA ALA A 185 0.49 -3.14 14.84
C ALA A 185 0.29 -1.81 15.59
N TYR A 186 -0.56 -1.79 16.63
CA TYR A 186 -0.77 -0.64 17.49
C TYR A 186 0.54 -0.19 18.17
N TYR A 187 1.25 -1.12 18.83
CA TYR A 187 2.52 -0.79 19.49
C TYR A 187 3.64 -0.46 18.51
N LEU A 188 3.69 -1.10 17.33
CA LEU A 188 4.62 -0.72 16.27
C LEU A 188 4.43 0.75 15.87
N GLY A 189 3.18 1.16 15.59
CA GLY A 189 2.87 2.52 15.20
C GLY A 189 3.27 3.53 16.28
N LYS A 190 2.91 3.26 17.54
CA LYS A 190 3.24 4.14 18.66
C LYS A 190 4.75 4.29 18.87
N ASN A 191 5.48 3.18 18.98
CA ASN A 191 6.90 3.20 19.29
C ASN A 191 7.70 3.84 18.16
N LEU A 192 7.41 3.47 16.90
CA LEU A 192 8.14 4.01 15.76
C LEU A 192 7.81 5.48 15.50
N HIS A 193 6.57 5.92 15.76
CA HIS A 193 6.19 7.33 15.69
C HIS A 193 7.03 8.19 16.63
N ASP A 194 7.06 7.84 17.92
CA ASP A 194 7.79 8.61 18.95
C ASP A 194 9.28 8.69 18.62
N HIS A 195 9.86 7.58 18.17
CA HIS A 195 11.27 7.51 17.78
C HIS A 195 11.59 8.40 16.58
N ILE A 196 10.78 8.32 15.50
CA ILE A 196 10.97 9.14 14.30
C ILE A 196 10.78 10.63 14.63
N ALA A 197 9.79 10.98 15.46
CA ALA A 197 9.51 12.35 15.85
C ALA A 197 10.71 12.97 16.61
N ALA A 198 11.30 12.24 17.56
CA ALA A 198 12.50 12.68 18.27
C ALA A 198 13.69 12.88 17.32
N CYS A 199 13.97 11.91 16.45
CA CYS A 199 15.03 11.99 15.45
C CYS A 199 14.84 13.17 14.48
N ALA A 200 13.61 13.40 14.00
CA ALA A 200 13.29 14.51 13.11
C ALA A 200 13.53 15.86 13.80
N ASN A 201 13.06 16.03 15.04
CA ASN A 201 13.29 17.24 15.83
C ASN A 201 14.79 17.53 16.01
N ASN A 202 15.58 16.49 16.31
CA ASN A 202 17.02 16.60 16.50
C ASN A 202 17.74 16.96 15.19
N LEU A 203 17.31 16.42 14.05
CA LEU A 203 17.86 16.75 12.72
C LEU A 203 17.51 18.17 12.26
N GLU A 204 16.31 18.67 12.59
CA GLU A 204 15.91 20.03 12.22
C GLU A 204 16.66 21.11 13.01
N GLY A 205 17.10 20.79 14.24
CA GLY A 205 17.89 21.69 15.09
C GLY A 205 17.16 22.96 15.53
N LYS A 206 15.84 23.03 15.36
CA LYS A 206 15.02 24.22 15.66
C LYS A 206 14.54 24.28 17.12
N ASN A 207 14.43 23.14 17.79
CA ASN A 207 13.97 23.03 19.17
C ASN A 207 15.01 22.33 20.06
N ALA A 208 14.73 22.25 21.37
CA ALA A 208 15.55 21.50 22.30
C ALA A 208 15.67 20.02 21.88
N PRO A 209 16.86 19.39 22.05
CA PRO A 209 17.04 17.98 21.74
C PRO A 209 16.09 17.08 22.53
N MET A 210 15.51 16.08 21.86
CA MET A 210 14.64 15.07 22.46
C MET A 210 15.42 13.76 22.64
N MET A 211 15.12 13.03 23.72
CA MET A 211 15.63 11.67 23.88
C MET A 211 14.91 10.72 22.94
N GLU A 212 15.68 9.93 22.21
CA GLU A 212 15.19 8.80 21.43
C GLU A 212 14.69 7.72 22.40
N ARG A 213 13.45 7.26 22.22
CA ARG A 213 12.83 6.19 23.00
C ARG A 213 12.39 5.07 22.08
#